data_AF-A0A067HBV7-F1
#
_entry.id   AF-A0A067HBV7-F1
#
_cell.length_a   1.000
_cell.length_b   1.000
_cell.length_c   1.000
_cell.angle_alpha   90.00
_cell.angle_beta   90.00
_cell.angle_gamma   90.00
#
_symmetry.space_group_name_H-M   'P 1'
#
loop_
_entity.id
_entity.type
_entity.pdbx_description
1 polymer ?
#
loop_
_entity_poly.entity_id
_entity_poly.type
_entity_poly.pdbx_seq_one_letter_code
_entity_poly.pdbx_strand_id
1 'polypeptide(L)'
;MVKETEYYDVLGVSPTASEAEIKKAYYIKVLGEAYQVLSDPAQRQAYDAYGKSGISTEAIIDPAAIFAMLFGSELFEDYIGQLAMASVASLDIFTEGEEFDAKKLQDKMKVVQKEREEKLADILRGRLNQYVQGNKEDFINYAEAEVSRLSNA
;
A
#
# COMPACT_ATOMS: atom_id res chain seq x y z
N MET A 1 1.51 31.60 7.25
CA MET A 1 0.28 30.83 6.99
C MET A 1 0.02 30.80 5.50
N VAL A 2 -0.33 29.64 4.97
CA VAL A 2 -0.83 29.50 3.60
C VAL A 2 -2.19 30.19 3.50
N LYS A 3 -2.50 30.77 2.34
CA LYS A 3 -3.77 31.48 2.16
C LYS A 3 -4.95 30.53 2.00
N GLU A 4 -4.77 29.44 1.27
CA GLU A 4 -5.79 28.45 0.93
C GLU A 4 -5.16 27.06 0.92
N THR A 5 -5.93 26.05 1.34
CA THR A 5 -5.45 24.66 1.48
C THR A 5 -6.08 23.69 0.49
N GLU A 6 -7.01 24.13 -0.36
CA GLU A 6 -7.86 23.26 -1.19
C GLU A 6 -7.08 22.20 -1.98
N TYR A 7 -5.99 22.57 -2.66
CA TYR A 7 -5.18 21.61 -3.41
C TYR A 7 -4.43 20.61 -2.52
N TYR A 8 -4.03 21.03 -1.32
CA TYR A 8 -3.39 20.17 -0.34
C TYR A 8 -4.39 19.20 0.27
N ASP A 9 -5.61 19.67 0.54
CA ASP A 9 -6.71 18.88 1.06
C ASP A 9 -7.16 17.82 0.04
N VAL A 10 -7.21 18.17 -1.25
CA VAL A 10 -7.47 17.21 -2.36
C VAL A 10 -6.45 16.08 -2.38
N LEU A 11 -5.19 16.35 -2.05
CA LEU A 11 -4.14 15.34 -2.03
C LEU A 11 -3.93 14.70 -0.66
N GLY A 12 -4.57 15.19 0.40
CA GLY A 12 -4.36 14.73 1.77
C GLY A 12 -2.95 14.99 2.29
N VAL A 13 -2.29 16.05 1.84
CA VAL A 13 -0.90 16.38 2.22
C VAL A 13 -0.83 17.71 2.99
N SER A 14 0.21 17.89 3.81
CA SER A 14 0.47 19.18 4.47
C SER A 14 0.86 20.25 3.44
N PRO A 15 0.55 21.54 3.66
CA PRO A 15 1.11 22.62 2.86
C PRO A 15 2.62 22.75 2.90
N THR A 16 3.28 22.11 3.86
CA THR A 16 4.73 22.01 3.97
C THR A 16 5.30 20.74 3.32
N ALA A 17 4.47 19.94 2.64
CA ALA A 17 4.89 18.71 1.99
C ALA A 17 5.91 19.00 0.90
N SER A 18 6.90 18.12 0.81
CA SER A 18 7.90 18.11 -0.24
C SER A 18 7.28 17.76 -1.60
N GLU A 19 7.96 18.13 -2.68
CA GLU A 19 7.54 17.77 -4.04
C GLU A 19 7.39 16.24 -4.21
N ALA A 20 8.25 15.46 -3.56
CA ALA A 20 8.18 14.00 -3.59
C ALA A 20 6.90 13.47 -2.92
N GLU A 21 6.51 14.04 -1.78
CA GLU A 21 5.26 13.67 -1.09
C GLU A 21 4.03 14.05 -1.91
N ILE A 22 4.04 15.23 -2.52
CA ILE A 22 2.96 15.68 -3.41
C ILE A 22 2.81 14.75 -4.62
N LYS A 23 3.91 14.41 -5.30
CA LYS A 23 3.89 13.46 -6.44
C LYS A 23 3.38 12.09 -6.00
N LYS A 24 3.85 11.57 -4.87
CA LYS A 24 3.40 10.29 -4.33
C LYS A 24 1.89 10.29 -4.07
N ALA A 25 1.38 11.31 -3.39
CA ALA A 25 -0.04 11.46 -3.10
C ALA A 25 -0.88 11.53 -4.38
N TYR A 26 -0.41 12.29 -5.38
CA TYR A 26 -1.06 12.36 -6.69
C TYR A 26 -1.15 11.00 -7.37
N TYR A 27 -0.05 10.23 -7.43
CA TYR A 27 -0.06 8.91 -8.05
C TYR A 27 -0.98 7.92 -7.34
N ILE A 28 -0.95 7.88 -6.00
CA ILE A 28 -1.86 7.02 -5.22
C ILE A 28 -3.31 7.36 -5.53
N LYS A 29 -3.64 8.65 -5.56
CA LYS A 29 -5.00 9.12 -5.83
C LYS A 29 -5.48 8.74 -7.23
N VAL A 30 -4.72 9.09 -8.26
CA VAL A 30 -5.10 8.84 -9.66
C VAL A 30 -5.15 7.35 -9.98
N LEU A 31 -4.17 6.57 -9.51
CA LEU A 31 -4.15 5.13 -9.76
C LEU A 31 -5.27 4.40 -9.00
N GLY A 32 -5.55 4.80 -7.76
CA GLY A 32 -6.64 4.20 -6.99
C GLY A 32 -8.01 4.53 -7.58
N GLU A 33 -8.24 5.75 -8.05
CA GLU A 33 -9.47 6.13 -8.77
C GLU A 33 -9.61 5.31 -10.07
N ALA A 34 -8.54 5.24 -10.87
CA ALA A 34 -8.55 4.48 -12.11
C ALA A 34 -8.80 2.98 -11.87
N TYR A 35 -8.19 2.40 -10.84
CA TYR A 35 -8.42 1.00 -10.48
C TYR A 35 -9.87 0.77 -10.06
N GLN A 36 -10.43 1.58 -9.17
CA GLN A 36 -11.81 1.44 -8.70
C GLN A 36 -12.83 1.50 -9.85
N VAL A 37 -12.62 2.37 -10.82
CA VAL A 37 -13.52 2.50 -11.97
C VAL A 37 -13.31 1.36 -12.99
N LEU A 38 -12.06 1.03 -13.32
CA LEU A 38 -11.77 0.11 -14.42
C LEU A 38 -11.77 -1.38 -14.04
N SER A 39 -11.63 -1.69 -12.74
CA SER A 39 -11.70 -3.07 -12.23
C SER A 39 -13.13 -3.56 -12.05
N ASP A 40 -14.08 -2.69 -11.70
CA ASP A 40 -15.49 -3.03 -11.57
C ASP A 40 -16.19 -2.97 -12.96
N PRO A 41 -16.78 -4.07 -13.45
CA PRO A 41 -17.40 -4.09 -14.78
C PRO A 41 -18.54 -3.09 -14.97
N ALA A 42 -19.31 -2.79 -13.93
CA ALA A 42 -20.45 -1.87 -14.02
C ALA A 42 -19.98 -0.41 -14.04
N GLN A 43 -19.04 -0.05 -13.17
CA GLN A 43 -18.40 1.28 -13.16
C GLN A 43 -17.66 1.53 -14.47
N ARG A 44 -16.94 0.52 -14.98
CA ARG A 44 -16.25 0.62 -16.27
C ARG A 44 -17.24 0.85 -17.42
N GLN A 45 -18.34 0.10 -17.46
CA GLN A 45 -19.37 0.29 -18.48
C GLN A 45 -19.99 1.69 -18.40
N ALA A 46 -20.27 2.19 -17.20
CA ALA A 46 -20.81 3.54 -17.00
C ALA A 46 -19.81 4.62 -17.44
N TYR A 47 -18.52 4.44 -17.13
CA TYR A 47 -17.44 5.31 -17.59
C TYR A 47 -17.30 5.29 -19.12
N ASP A 48 -17.35 4.12 -19.74
CA ASP A 48 -17.24 3.98 -21.20
C ASP A 48 -18.44 4.64 -21.92
N ALA A 49 -19.63 4.61 -21.32
CA ALA A 49 -20.84 5.20 -21.89
C ALA A 49 -20.96 6.71 -21.70
N TYR A 50 -20.53 7.24 -20.55
CA TYR A 50 -20.82 8.63 -20.14
C TYR A 50 -19.58 9.40 -19.62
N GLY A 51 -18.39 8.83 -19.74
CA GLY A 51 -17.16 9.38 -19.20
C GLY A 51 -17.20 9.53 -17.67
N LYS A 52 -16.41 10.47 -17.14
CA LYS A 52 -16.38 10.77 -15.69
C LYS A 52 -17.73 11.23 -15.10
N SER A 53 -18.70 11.63 -15.91
CA SER A 53 -20.03 11.97 -15.41
C SER A 53 -20.93 10.76 -15.12
N GLY A 54 -20.56 9.57 -15.62
CA GLY A 54 -21.28 8.33 -15.38
C GLY A 54 -20.85 7.56 -14.14
N ILE A 55 -19.72 7.93 -13.53
CA ILE A 55 -19.21 7.26 -12.32
C ILE A 55 -19.83 7.87 -11.07
N SER A 56 -20.16 7.04 -10.09
CA SER A 56 -20.61 7.53 -8.78
C SER A 56 -19.41 7.93 -7.93
N THR A 57 -19.19 9.23 -7.74
CA THR A 57 -18.14 9.77 -6.88
C THR A 57 -18.36 9.45 -5.40
N GLU A 58 -19.60 9.18 -4.99
CA GLU A 58 -19.97 8.80 -3.61
C GLU A 58 -19.49 7.38 -3.25
N ALA A 59 -19.24 6.54 -4.27
CA ALA A 59 -18.75 5.18 -4.09
C ALA A 59 -17.21 5.07 -4.13
N ILE A 60 -16.50 6.16 -4.42
CA ILE A 60 -15.03 6.15 -4.51
C ILE A 60 -14.47 6.18 -3.08
N ILE A 61 -14.00 5.03 -2.64
CA ILE A 61 -13.28 4.88 -1.37
C ILE A 61 -11.95 5.62 -1.50
N ASP A 62 -11.45 6.16 -0.38
CA ASP A 62 -10.11 6.72 -0.31
C ASP A 62 -9.08 5.76 -0.96
N PRO A 63 -8.33 6.21 -1.97
CA PRO A 63 -7.34 5.40 -2.66
C PRO A 63 -6.35 4.71 -1.71
N ALA A 64 -5.89 5.39 -0.65
CA ALA A 64 -4.97 4.77 0.30
C ALA A 64 -5.66 3.66 1.12
N ALA A 65 -6.95 3.82 1.47
CA ALA A 65 -7.74 2.76 2.10
C ALA A 65 -7.96 1.55 1.18
N ILE A 66 -8.20 1.75 -0.12
CA ILE A 66 -8.25 0.66 -1.11
C ILE A 66 -6.90 -0.04 -1.19
N PHE A 67 -5.79 0.71 -1.28
CA PHE A 67 -4.46 0.11 -1.27
C PHE A 67 -4.21 -0.69 0.01
N ALA A 68 -4.67 -0.21 1.17
CA ALA A 68 -4.60 -0.96 2.41
C ALA A 68 -5.50 -2.22 2.41
N MET A 69 -6.68 -2.17 1.79
CA MET A 69 -7.55 -3.35 1.68
C MET A 69 -6.97 -4.40 0.73
N LEU A 70 -6.43 -3.97 -0.42
CA LEU A 70 -5.88 -4.85 -1.44
C LEU A 70 -4.52 -5.43 -1.05
N PHE A 71 -3.66 -4.62 -0.43
CA PHE A 71 -2.26 -4.97 -0.17
C PHE A 71 -1.91 -5.04 1.32
N GLY A 72 -2.83 -4.68 2.21
CA GLY A 72 -2.67 -4.81 3.66
C GLY A 72 -3.31 -6.07 4.23
N SER A 73 -3.71 -7.03 3.38
CA SER A 73 -4.04 -8.38 3.85
C SER A 73 -2.78 -9.09 4.33
N GLU A 74 -2.89 -9.83 5.43
CA GLU A 74 -1.80 -10.67 5.98
C GLU A 74 -1.23 -11.66 4.94
N LEU A 75 -2.01 -12.00 3.92
CA LEU A 75 -1.64 -12.96 2.87
C LEU A 75 -0.40 -12.54 2.07
N PHE A 76 -0.15 -11.24 1.93
CA PHE A 76 0.99 -10.70 1.18
C PHE A 76 2.15 -10.28 2.08
N GLU A 77 2.03 -10.37 3.40
CA GLU A 77 3.09 -9.91 4.32
C GLU A 77 4.41 -10.65 4.12
N ASP A 78 4.37 -11.93 3.78
CA ASP A 78 5.59 -12.71 3.49
C ASP A 78 6.24 -12.38 2.13
N TYR A 79 5.62 -11.51 1.33
CA TYR A 79 6.12 -11.06 0.03
C TYR A 79 6.54 -9.60 0.04
N ILE A 80 5.67 -8.76 0.59
CA ILE A 80 5.83 -7.30 0.56
C ILE A 80 5.88 -6.70 1.97
N GLY A 81 5.89 -7.51 3.03
CA GLY A 81 5.91 -7.05 4.42
C GLY A 81 4.67 -6.26 4.80
N GLN A 82 4.59 -5.89 6.08
CA GLN A 82 3.53 -5.02 6.56
C GLN A 82 3.68 -3.62 5.91
N LEU A 83 2.54 -3.01 5.53
CA LEU A 83 2.54 -1.68 4.93
C LEU A 83 2.92 -0.62 5.97
N ALA A 84 3.67 0.40 5.54
CA ALA A 84 4.18 1.45 6.43
C ALA A 84 3.10 2.12 7.28
N MET A 85 1.89 2.31 6.76
CA MET A 85 0.77 2.88 7.51
C MET A 85 0.30 1.96 8.66
N ALA A 86 0.23 0.65 8.42
CA ALA A 86 -0.11 -0.33 9.44
C ALA A 86 1.01 -0.44 10.50
N SER A 87 2.27 -0.38 10.07
CA SER A 87 3.40 -0.36 11.00
C SER A 87 3.45 0.89 11.89
N VAL A 88 3.02 2.06 11.38
CA VAL A 88 2.90 3.28 12.21
C VAL A 88 1.78 3.13 13.24
N ALA A 89 0.64 2.56 12.84
CA ALA A 89 -0.48 2.29 13.74
C ALA A 89 -0.09 1.33 14.89
N SER A 90 0.78 0.35 14.62
CA SER A 90 1.22 -0.62 15.64
C SER A 90 2.31 -0.11 16.60
N LEU A 91 2.89 1.07 16.37
CA LEU A 91 4.03 1.55 17.17
C LEU A 91 3.64 2.28 18.49
N ASP A 92 2.35 2.33 18.85
CA ASP A 92 1.81 3.02 20.05
C ASP A 92 2.40 4.42 20.27
N ILE A 93 2.70 5.16 19.19
CA ILE A 93 3.40 6.45 19.25
C ILE A 93 2.45 7.59 19.64
N PHE A 94 1.14 7.35 19.56
CA PHE A 94 0.11 8.30 19.98
C PHE A 94 -0.34 8.01 21.42
N THR A 95 0.59 7.99 22.38
CA THR A 95 0.21 8.07 23.80
C THR A 95 -0.27 9.49 24.08
N GLU A 96 -1.51 9.64 24.52
CA GLU A 96 -2.09 10.95 24.86
C GLU A 96 -1.21 11.65 25.91
N GLY A 97 -0.53 12.74 25.50
CA GLY A 97 0.20 13.64 26.40
C GLY A 97 1.71 13.78 26.19
N GLU A 98 2.36 13.01 25.31
CA GLU A 98 3.77 13.24 24.94
C GLU A 98 3.89 14.20 23.72
N GLU A 99 4.88 15.11 23.76
CA GLU A 99 5.22 15.94 22.58
C GLU A 99 5.66 15.06 21.40
N PHE A 100 5.11 15.34 20.22
CA PHE A 100 5.45 14.63 18.99
C PHE A 100 6.89 14.92 18.56
N ASP A 101 7.80 13.98 18.82
CA ASP A 101 9.18 14.03 18.34
C ASP A 101 9.29 13.34 16.96
N ALA A 102 9.26 14.17 15.91
CA ALA A 102 9.41 13.72 14.53
C ALA A 102 10.72 12.96 14.26
N LYS A 103 11.80 13.29 14.97
CA LYS A 103 13.10 12.64 14.80
C LYS A 103 13.10 11.24 15.41
N LYS A 104 12.55 11.11 16.63
CA LYS A 104 12.35 9.81 17.29
C LYS A 104 11.45 8.89 16.48
N LEU A 105 10.37 9.43 15.89
CA LEU A 105 9.51 8.69 14.96
C LEU A 105 10.29 8.21 13.73
N GLN A 106 11.05 9.11 13.09
CA GLN A 106 11.83 8.77 11.90
C GLN A 106 12.85 7.66 12.19
N ASP A 107 13.55 7.72 13.32
CA ASP A 107 14.54 6.72 13.69
C ASP A 107 13.88 5.37 14.01
N LYS A 108 12.74 5.35 14.72
CA LYS A 108 11.94 4.13 14.92
C LYS A 108 11.48 3.53 13.58
N MET A 109 10.97 4.35 12.67
CA MET A 109 10.52 3.90 11.35
C MET A 109 11.64 3.24 10.55
N LYS A 110 12.88 3.74 10.63
CA LYS A 110 14.04 3.11 9.98
C LYS A 110 14.34 1.73 10.55
N VAL A 111 14.22 1.55 11.86
CA VAL A 111 14.43 0.24 12.52
C VAL A 111 13.37 -0.75 12.05
N VAL A 112 12.09 -0.37 12.11
CA VAL A 112 10.99 -1.23 11.66
C VAL A 112 11.11 -1.60 10.19
N GLN A 113 11.50 -0.63 9.35
CA GLN A 113 11.73 -0.87 7.93
C GLN A 113 12.85 -1.91 7.72
N LYS A 114 13.95 -1.79 8.46
CA LYS A 114 15.08 -2.72 8.39
C LYS A 114 14.69 -4.12 8.85
N GLU A 115 14.00 -4.25 9.97
CA GLU A 115 13.51 -5.54 10.48
C GLU A 115 12.57 -6.23 9.48
N ARG A 116 11.68 -5.46 8.86
CA ARG A 116 10.81 -5.94 7.78
C ARG A 116 11.62 -6.47 6.59
N GLU A 117 12.64 -5.73 6.15
CA GLU A 117 13.50 -6.14 5.03
C GLU A 117 14.30 -7.40 5.33
N GLU A 118 14.86 -7.50 6.55
CA GLU A 118 15.60 -8.68 7.00
C GLU A 118 14.70 -9.93 7.05
N LYS A 119 13.49 -9.80 7.61
CA LYS A 119 12.49 -10.89 7.62
C LYS A 119 12.14 -11.35 6.20
N LEU A 120 11.87 -10.42 5.29
CA LEU A 120 11.53 -10.73 3.90
C LEU A 120 12.69 -11.40 3.16
N ALA A 121 13.92 -10.94 3.40
CA ALA A 121 15.11 -11.55 2.82
C ALA A 121 15.30 -12.99 3.30
N ASP A 122 15.04 -13.27 4.58
CA ASP A 122 15.11 -14.61 5.14
C ASP A 122 14.05 -15.56 4.55
N ILE A 123 12.81 -15.08 4.39
CA ILE A 123 11.73 -15.83 3.74
C ILE A 123 12.08 -16.14 2.28
N LEU A 124 12.54 -15.13 1.54
CA LEU A 124 12.96 -15.29 0.15
C LEU A 124 14.10 -16.31 0.03
N ARG A 125 15.10 -16.22 0.93
CA ARG A 125 16.19 -17.20 0.98
C ARG A 125 15.66 -18.61 1.20
N GLY A 126 14.71 -18.81 2.12
CA GLY A 126 14.07 -20.09 2.36
C GLY A 126 13.38 -20.66 1.11
N ARG A 127 12.61 -19.83 0.41
CA ARG A 127 11.93 -20.22 -0.84
C ARG A 127 12.93 -20.59 -1.94
N LEU A 128 13.97 -19.78 -2.15
CA LEU A 128 14.97 -20.03 -3.19
C LEU A 128 15.88 -21.23 -2.88
N ASN A 129 16.02 -21.60 -1.60
CA ASN A 129 16.89 -22.70 -1.19
C ASN A 129 16.51 -24.03 -1.85
N GLN A 130 15.22 -24.32 -2.06
CA GLN A 130 14.78 -25.53 -2.77
C GLN A 130 15.33 -25.58 -4.20
N TYR A 131 15.26 -24.45 -4.91
CA TYR A 131 15.81 -24.34 -6.26
C TYR A 131 17.33 -24.51 -6.27
N VAL A 132 18.03 -23.88 -5.32
CA VAL A 132 19.50 -23.96 -5.18
C VAL A 132 19.96 -25.39 -4.87
N GLN A 133 19.20 -26.16 -4.08
CA GLN A 133 19.48 -27.56 -3.77
C GLN A 133 19.21 -28.52 -4.94
N GLY A 134 18.66 -28.03 -6.06
CA GLY A 134 18.35 -28.82 -7.24
C GLY A 134 16.91 -29.36 -7.30
N ASN A 135 16.09 -29.11 -6.27
CA ASN A 135 14.69 -29.53 -6.20
C ASN A 135 13.80 -28.53 -6.97
N LYS A 136 14.03 -28.43 -8.28
CA LYS A 136 13.36 -27.43 -9.14
C LYS A 136 11.87 -27.67 -9.29
N GLU A 137 11.46 -28.94 -9.35
CA GLU A 137 10.06 -29.33 -9.53
C GLU A 137 9.22 -28.92 -8.31
N ASP A 138 9.68 -29.23 -7.10
CA ASP A 138 9.03 -28.81 -5.85
C ASP A 138 8.94 -27.28 -5.72
N PHE A 139 10.01 -26.57 -6.11
CA PHE A 139 10.01 -25.11 -6.13
C PHE A 139 8.93 -24.53 -7.05
N ILE A 140 8.79 -25.08 -8.27
CA ILE A 140 7.77 -24.66 -9.24
C ILE A 140 6.38 -24.98 -8.70
N ASN A 141 6.15 -26.21 -8.21
CA ASN A 141 4.88 -26.64 -7.66
C ASN A 141 4.44 -25.74 -6.48
N TYR A 142 5.37 -25.40 -5.59
CA TYR A 142 5.11 -24.45 -4.50
C TYR A 142 4.73 -23.06 -5.02
N ALA A 143 5.48 -22.54 -6.00
CA ALA A 143 5.20 -21.23 -6.58
C ALA A 143 3.82 -21.17 -7.26
N GLU A 144 3.45 -22.20 -8.02
CA GLU A 144 2.13 -22.31 -8.68
C GLU A 144 0.98 -22.45 -7.67
N ALA A 145 1.19 -23.22 -6.61
CA ALA A 145 0.24 -23.34 -5.50
C ALA A 145 0.03 -21.99 -4.82
N GLU A 146 1.10 -21.22 -4.60
CA GLU A 146 0.98 -19.91 -3.98
C GLU A 146 0.29 -18.89 -4.90
N VAL A 147 0.59 -18.88 -6.20
CA VAL A 147 -0.12 -18.04 -7.16
C VAL A 147 -1.62 -18.32 -7.09
N SER A 148 -1.99 -19.59 -7.07
CA SER A 148 -3.40 -20.01 -6.95
C SER A 148 -4.01 -19.57 -5.60
N ARG A 149 -3.25 -19.65 -4.50
CA ARG A 149 -3.72 -19.19 -3.18
C ARG A 149 -3.96 -17.68 -3.16
N LEU A 150 -3.03 -16.90 -3.70
CA LEU A 150 -3.10 -15.43 -3.67
C LEU A 150 -4.08 -14.85 -4.70
N SER A 151 -4.31 -15.54 -5.82
CA SER A 151 -5.27 -15.07 -6.84
C SER A 151 -6.73 -15.32 -6.45
N ASN A 152 -6.98 -16.24 -5.52
CA ASN A 152 -8.31 -16.60 -5.04
C ASN A 152 -8.67 -15.91 -3.70
N ALA A 153 -7.81 -15.01 -3.22
CA ALA A 153 -8.05 -14.16 -2.06
C ALA A 153 -8.78 -12.88 -2.45
#